data_AF-A0A6M1PJP2-F1
#
_entry.id   AF-A0A6M1PJP2-F1
#
_cell.length_a   1.000
_cell.length_b   1.000
_cell.length_c   1.000
_cell.angle_alpha   90.00
_cell.angle_beta   90.00
_cell.angle_gamma   90.00
#
_symmetry.space_group_name_H-M   'P 1'
#
loop_
_entity.id
_entity.type
_entity.pdbx_description
1 polymer ?
#
loop_
_entity_poly.entity_id
_entity_poly.type
_entity_poly.pdbx_seq_one_letter_code
_entity_poly.pdbx_strand_id
1 'polypeptide(L)'
;MAKKKKIPNAPRAAKEEPQATLKDLLSSEVLNKLKAQADELKNEEADRKEAERKAAEEARKAEQKRLDNDFGHLLENSSQDWRKYK
;
A
#
# COMPACT_ATOMS: atom_id res chain seq x y z
N MET A 1 62.29 -37.00 14.59
CA MET A 1 61.50 -37.87 13.69
C MET A 1 60.01 -37.66 13.99
N ALA A 2 59.33 -36.70 13.36
CA ALA A 2 57.89 -36.46 13.59
C ALA A 2 57.10 -36.79 12.31
N LYS A 3 56.40 -37.92 12.33
CA LYS A 3 55.64 -38.44 11.18
C LYS A 3 54.29 -37.70 11.10
N LYS A 4 54.16 -36.78 10.13
CA LYS A 4 52.94 -35.97 9.92
C LYS A 4 51.86 -36.83 9.25
N LYS A 5 50.79 -37.17 9.99
CA LYS A 5 49.61 -37.90 9.48
C LYS A 5 48.86 -37.04 8.45
N LYS A 6 48.69 -37.57 7.23
CA LYS A 6 47.82 -36.99 6.19
C LYS A 6 46.37 -37.31 6.54
N ILE A 7 45.55 -36.28 6.70
CA ILE A 7 44.11 -36.37 6.88
C ILE A 7 43.48 -36.49 5.47
N PRO A 8 42.54 -37.42 5.24
CA PRO A 8 41.89 -37.56 3.94
C PRO A 8 41.01 -36.34 3.63
N ASN A 9 41.15 -35.86 2.40
CA ASN A 9 40.40 -34.75 1.83
C ASN A 9 38.90 -35.06 1.83
N ALA A 10 38.09 -34.21 2.47
CA ALA A 10 36.65 -34.32 2.46
C ALA A 10 36.09 -34.18 1.02
N PRO A 11 35.01 -34.90 0.67
CA PRO A 11 34.41 -34.77 -0.66
C PRO A 11 33.89 -33.34 -0.85
N ARG A 12 34.34 -32.71 -1.94
CA ARG A 12 33.90 -31.39 -2.38
C ARG A 12 32.38 -31.44 -2.59
N ALA A 13 31.65 -30.55 -1.92
CA ALA A 13 30.20 -30.40 -2.07
C ALA A 13 29.83 -30.44 -3.55
N ALA A 14 28.89 -31.33 -3.88
CA ALA A 14 28.34 -31.44 -5.22
C ALA A 14 27.92 -30.05 -5.69
N LYS A 15 28.35 -29.70 -6.91
CA LYS A 15 27.91 -28.48 -7.58
C LYS A 15 26.40 -28.42 -7.48
N GLU A 16 25.90 -27.34 -6.90
CA GLU A 16 24.50 -26.95 -6.97
C GLU A 16 24.11 -27.00 -8.44
N GLU A 17 23.36 -28.04 -8.81
CA GLU A 17 22.61 -28.01 -10.07
C GLU A 17 21.80 -26.72 -10.09
N PRO A 18 21.71 -26.03 -11.25
CA PRO A 18 20.98 -24.78 -11.34
C PRO A 18 19.57 -25.03 -10.83
N GLN A 19 19.28 -24.49 -9.65
CA GLN A 19 17.95 -24.56 -9.08
C GLN A 19 17.05 -23.87 -10.10
N ALA A 20 16.19 -24.65 -10.76
CA ALA A 20 15.17 -24.13 -11.64
C ALA A 20 14.50 -22.99 -10.88
N THR A 21 14.76 -21.75 -11.31
CA THR A 21 14.19 -20.61 -10.61
C THR A 21 12.68 -20.80 -10.64
N LEU A 22 11.93 -20.37 -9.63
CA LEU A 22 10.47 -20.55 -9.58
C LEU A 22 9.75 -20.08 -10.87
N LYS A 23 10.42 -19.24 -11.68
CA LYS A 23 10.00 -18.79 -13.00
C LYS A 23 10.13 -19.84 -14.13
N ASP A 24 10.97 -20.85 -13.98
CA ASP A 24 11.09 -22.00 -14.89
C ASP A 24 10.07 -23.10 -14.56
N LEU A 25 9.62 -23.19 -13.30
CA LEU A 25 8.59 -24.13 -12.85
C LEU A 25 7.17 -23.60 -13.10
N LEU A 26 6.96 -22.29 -12.99
CA LEU A 26 5.74 -21.64 -13.44
C LEU A 26 5.84 -21.35 -14.94
N SER A 27 4.93 -21.90 -15.74
CA SER A 27 4.83 -21.50 -17.14
C SER A 27 4.66 -19.98 -17.24
N SER A 28 5.30 -19.38 -18.25
CA SER A 28 5.22 -17.94 -18.53
C SER A 28 3.77 -17.46 -18.64
N GLU A 29 2.87 -18.32 -19.08
CA GLU A 29 1.42 -18.10 -19.11
C GLU A 29 0.83 -17.83 -17.72
N VAL A 30 1.20 -18.61 -16.70
CA VAL A 30 0.69 -18.42 -15.33
C VAL A 30 1.27 -17.16 -14.70
N LEU A 31 2.54 -16.83 -14.97
CA LEU A 31 3.14 -15.57 -14.55
C LEU A 31 2.43 -14.36 -15.17
N ASN A 32 2.06 -14.44 -16.46
CA ASN A 32 1.31 -13.40 -17.13
C ASN A 32 -0.10 -13.24 -16.55
N LYS A 33 -0.80 -14.34 -16.26
CA LYS A 33 -2.11 -14.31 -15.59
C LYS A 33 -2.01 -13.69 -14.19
N LEU A 34 -1.01 -14.09 -13.41
CA LEU A 34 -0.79 -13.55 -12.07
C LEU A 34 -0.47 -12.05 -12.11
N LYS A 35 0.31 -11.62 -13.10
CA LYS A 35 0.62 -10.21 -13.30
C LYS A 35 -0.63 -9.41 -13.70
N ALA A 36 -1.45 -9.94 -14.59
CA ALA A 36 -2.72 -9.32 -14.98
C ALA A 36 -3.65 -9.16 -13.76
N GLN A 37 -3.80 -10.20 -12.94
CA GLN A 37 -4.61 -10.14 -11.72
C GLN A 37 -4.04 -9.18 -10.68
N ALA A 38 -2.71 -9.12 -10.53
CA ALA A 38 -2.06 -8.19 -9.62
C ALA A 38 -2.21 -6.73 -10.07
N ASP A 39 -2.18 -6.48 -11.38
CA ASP A 39 -2.39 -5.14 -11.94
C ASP A 39 -3.89 -4.74 -11.84
N GLU A 40 -4.82 -5.68 -11.98
CA GLU A 40 -6.27 -5.47 -11.74
C GLU A 40 -6.58 -5.13 -10.27
N LEU A 41 -6.05 -5.92 -9.32
CA LEU A 41 -6.20 -5.66 -7.88
C LEU A 41 -5.64 -4.31 -7.45
N LYS A 42 -4.49 -3.89 -8.02
CA LYS A 42 -3.94 -2.56 -7.74
C LYS A 42 -4.83 -1.44 -8.23
N ASN A 43 -5.48 -1.64 -9.38
CA ASN A 43 -6.40 -0.66 -9.92
C ASN A 43 -7.65 -0.54 -9.04
N GLU A 44 -8.20 -1.68 -8.58
CA GLU A 44 -9.32 -1.70 -7.63
C GLU A 44 -8.97 -1.06 -6.27
N GLU A 45 -7.76 -1.29 -5.76
CA GLU A 45 -7.30 -0.64 -4.53
C GLU A 45 -7.13 0.88 -4.70
N ALA A 46 -6.64 1.33 -5.85
CA ALA A 46 -6.57 2.75 -6.17
C ALA A 46 -7.97 3.36 -6.23
N ASP A 47 -8.91 2.71 -6.91
CA ASP A 47 -10.30 3.15 -7.01
C ASP A 47 -10.99 3.21 -5.64
N ARG A 48 -10.77 2.23 -4.77
CA ARG A 48 -11.29 2.27 -3.38
C ARG A 48 -10.74 3.46 -2.60
N LYS A 49 -9.43 3.71 -2.70
CA LYS A 49 -8.80 4.81 -1.97
C LYS A 49 -9.31 6.16 -2.47
N GLU A 50 -9.54 6.31 -3.77
CA GLU A 50 -10.16 7.52 -4.32
C GLU A 50 -11.62 7.66 -3.90
N ALA A 51 -12.39 6.58 -3.88
CA ALA A 51 -13.78 6.60 -3.42
C ALA A 51 -13.89 6.99 -1.94
N GLU A 52 -13.02 6.46 -1.08
CA GLU A 52 -12.97 6.81 0.35
C GLU A 52 -12.62 8.29 0.55
N ARG A 53 -11.66 8.81 -0.23
CA ARG A 53 -11.34 10.24 -0.20
C ARG A 53 -12.50 11.12 -0.62
N LYS A 54 -13.21 10.77 -1.70
CA LYS A 54 -14.39 11.51 -2.16
C LYS A 54 -15.51 11.46 -1.13
N ALA A 55 -15.78 10.30 -0.54
CA ALA A 55 -16.79 10.14 0.50
C ALA A 55 -16.47 10.98 1.75
N ALA A 56 -15.19 11.03 2.16
CA ALA A 56 -14.76 11.86 3.29
C ALA A 56 -14.91 13.36 2.99
N GLU A 57 -14.56 13.82 1.79
CA GLU A 57 -14.72 15.21 1.35
C GLU A 57 -16.21 15.60 1.25
N GLU A 58 -17.06 14.70 0.74
CA GLU A 58 -18.51 14.92 0.71
C GLU A 58 -19.14 14.96 2.10
N ALA A 59 -18.72 14.09 3.01
CA ALA A 59 -19.17 14.10 4.40
C ALA A 59 -18.80 15.41 5.10
N ARG A 60 -17.55 15.87 4.93
CA ARG A 60 -17.09 17.17 5.45
C ARG A 60 -17.90 18.32 4.88
N LYS A 61 -18.20 18.31 3.58
CA LYS A 61 -19.01 19.33 2.94
C LYS A 61 -20.46 19.31 3.41
N ALA A 62 -21.03 18.13 3.64
CA ALA A 62 -22.39 17.98 4.16
C ALA A 62 -22.50 18.45 5.61
N GLU A 63 -21.50 18.11 6.44
CA GLU A 63 -21.39 18.58 7.82
C GLU A 63 -21.21 20.10 7.87
N GLN A 64 -20.29 20.66 7.08
CA GLN A 64 -20.10 22.10 6.97
C GLN A 64 -21.40 22.80 6.55
N LYS A 65 -22.09 22.27 5.54
CA LYS A 65 -23.41 22.79 5.13
C LYS A 65 -24.44 22.69 6.25
N ARG A 66 -24.42 21.66 7.09
CA ARG A 66 -25.32 21.59 8.24
C ARG A 66 -24.98 22.65 9.28
N LEU A 67 -23.71 22.83 9.59
CA LEU A 67 -23.22 23.83 10.54
C LEU A 67 -23.47 25.26 10.04
N ASP A 68 -23.36 25.50 8.74
CA ASP A 68 -23.68 26.79 8.10
C ASP A 68 -25.19 27.07 8.09
N ASN A 69 -26.04 26.05 8.23
CA ASN A 69 -27.49 26.21 8.39
C ASN A 69 -27.91 26.20 9.86
N ASP A 70 -27.04 25.78 10.77
CA ASP A 70 -27.31 25.77 12.19
C ASP A 70 -27.00 27.15 12.78
N PHE A 71 -28.07 27.88 13.08
CA PHE A 71 -27.99 29.22 13.68
C PHE A 71 -27.21 29.24 15.00
N GLY A 72 -27.19 28.15 15.77
CA GLY A 72 -26.40 28.08 17.01
C GLY A 72 -24.91 28.12 16.72
N HIS A 73 -24.45 27.29 15.78
CA HIS A 73 -23.05 27.25 15.35
C HIS A 73 -22.62 28.56 14.67
N LEU A 74 -23.48 29.13 13.82
CA LEU A 74 -23.25 30.45 13.21
C LEU A 74 -23.12 31.55 14.25
N LEU A 75 -23.99 31.56 15.28
CA LEU A 75 -23.97 32.60 16.30
C LEU A 75 -22.71 32.54 17.16
N GLU A 76 -22.27 31.33 17.53
CA GLU A 76 -21.08 31.12 18.36
C GLU A 76 -19.77 31.40 17.60
N ASN A 77 -19.73 31.11 16.28
CA ASN A 77 -18.55 31.35 15.45
C ASN A 77 -18.52 32.73 14.76
N SER A 78 -19.66 33.42 14.62
CA SER A 78 -19.68 34.76 14.02
C SER A 78 -19.38 35.82 15.09
N SER A 79 -18.32 36.60 14.87
CA SER A 79 -18.01 37.76 15.70
C SER A 79 -19.05 38.85 15.43
N GLN A 80 -20.06 38.97 16.31
CA GLN A 80 -21.07 40.05 16.32
C GLN A 80 -20.49 41.39 16.81
N ASP A 81 -19.29 41.75 16.36
CA ASP A 81 -18.67 43.04 16.69
C ASP A 81 -19.13 44.13 15.72
N TRP A 82 -20.36 44.64 15.93
CA TRP A 82 -20.93 45.76 15.18
C TRP A 82 -20.10 47.06 15.28
N ARG A 83 -19.23 47.17 16.29
CA ARG A 83 -18.29 48.29 16.46
C ARG A 83 -17.17 48.35 15.40
N LYS A 84 -16.90 47.25 14.69
CA LYS A 84 -15.87 47.19 13.63
C LYS A 84 -16.31 47.82 12.31
N TYR A 85 -17.61 48.08 12.15
CA TYR A 85 -18.22 48.63 10.93
C TYR A 85 -18.73 50.07 11.13
N LYS A 86 -18.22 50.79 12.13
CA LYS A 86 -18.64 52.15 12.49
C LYS A 86 -17.62 53.20 12.06
#